data_AF-A0A3A6P8G9-F1
#
_entry.id   AF-A0A3A6P8G9-F1
#
_cell.length_a   1.000
_cell.length_b   1.000
_cell.length_c   1.000
_cell.angle_alpha   90.00
_cell.angle_beta   90.00
_cell.angle_gamma   90.00
#
_symmetry.space_group_name_H-M   'P 1'
#
loop_
_entity.id
_entity.type
_entity.pdbx_description
1 polymer ?
#
loop_
_entity_poly.entity_id
_entity_poly.type
_entity_poly.pdbx_seq_one_letter_code
_entity_poly.pdbx_strand_id
1 'polypeptide(L)'
;MKISNLVHLSYLLNETIDSGKSLPLNETADAIAAGTIFDMLGKQLPDFKTFVNQKDQAYLLNEWQKILNTYSPHKYGVFNSGYCLVLAYCLQTIMDIAGKE
;
A
#
# COMPACT_ATOMS: atom_id res chain seq x y z
N MET A 1 5.60 -3.51 12.64
CA MET A 1 4.15 -3.58 12.33
C MET A 1 3.61 -4.95 12.66
N LYS A 2 2.38 -5.06 13.18
CA LYS A 2 1.67 -6.35 13.30
C LYS A 2 1.07 -6.73 11.95
N ILE A 3 1.19 -8.00 11.53
CA ILE A 3 0.59 -8.49 10.27
C ILE A 3 -0.92 -8.19 10.23
N SER A 4 -1.63 -8.33 11.36
CA SER A 4 -3.06 -8.04 11.47
C SER A 4 -3.45 -6.63 11.00
N ASN A 5 -2.62 -5.63 11.30
CA ASN A 5 -2.89 -4.25 10.89
C ASN A 5 -2.78 -4.08 9.38
N LEU A 6 -1.83 -4.78 8.76
CA LEU A 6 -1.60 -4.74 7.33
C LEU A 6 -2.69 -5.50 6.58
N VAL A 7 -3.17 -6.60 7.16
CA VAL A 7 -4.35 -7.33 6.66
C VAL A 7 -5.61 -6.45 6.70
N HIS A 8 -5.86 -5.73 7.79
CA HIS A 8 -6.99 -4.81 7.87
C HIS A 8 -6.88 -3.64 6.87
N LEU A 9 -5.68 -3.09 6.67
CA LEU A 9 -5.44 -2.12 5.61
C LEU A 9 -5.75 -2.70 4.23
N SER A 10 -5.33 -3.94 3.95
CA SER A 10 -5.66 -4.64 2.71
C SER A 10 -7.17 -4.79 2.51
N TYR A 11 -7.94 -5.07 3.58
CA TYR A 11 -9.40 -5.14 3.50
C TYR A 11 -10.04 -3.78 3.20
N LEU A 12 -9.57 -2.70 3.83
CA LEU A 12 -10.03 -1.33 3.52
C LEU A 12 -9.76 -0.97 2.05
N LEU A 13 -8.58 -1.32 1.54
CA LEU A 13 -8.23 -1.09 0.13
C LEU A 13 -9.11 -1.93 -0.80
N ASN A 14 -9.36 -3.19 -0.45
CA ASN A 14 -10.23 -4.08 -1.21
C ASN A 14 -11.67 -3.55 -1.29
N GLU A 15 -12.25 -3.13 -0.16
CA GLU A 15 -13.57 -2.49 -0.11
C GLU A 15 -13.60 -1.22 -1.00
N THR A 16 -12.55 -0.40 -0.91
CA THR A 16 -12.44 0.82 -1.72
C THR A 16 -12.45 0.49 -3.21
N ILE A 17 -11.68 -0.52 -3.64
CA ILE A 17 -11.64 -0.98 -5.02
C ILE A 17 -13.01 -1.53 -5.45
N ASP A 18 -13.64 -2.36 -4.62
CA ASP A 18 -14.94 -2.98 -4.88
C ASP A 18 -16.06 -1.93 -5.03
N SER A 19 -15.96 -0.82 -4.29
CA SER A 19 -16.87 0.34 -4.43
C SER A 19 -16.70 1.13 -5.74
N GLY A 20 -15.78 0.72 -6.61
CA GLY A 20 -15.50 1.36 -7.90
C GLY A 20 -14.57 2.57 -7.83
N LYS A 21 -13.99 2.87 -6.65
CA LYS A 21 -13.01 3.96 -6.51
C LYS A 21 -11.65 3.52 -7.04
N SER A 22 -10.93 4.48 -7.61
CA SER A 22 -9.56 4.28 -8.10
C SER A 22 -8.69 5.49 -7.80
N LEU A 23 -7.38 5.27 -7.74
CA LEU A 23 -6.36 6.31 -7.80
C LEU A 23 -5.54 6.14 -9.08
N PRO A 24 -5.04 7.23 -9.67
CA PRO A 24 -4.11 7.12 -10.80
C PRO A 24 -2.86 6.35 -10.39
N LEU A 25 -2.51 5.32 -11.16
CA LEU A 25 -1.39 4.43 -10.85
C LEU A 25 -0.05 5.18 -10.80
N ASN A 26 0.19 6.06 -11.78
CA ASN A 26 1.39 6.89 -11.86
C ASN A 26 1.51 7.83 -10.65
N GLU A 27 0.46 8.58 -10.31
CA GLU A 27 0.48 9.48 -9.15
C GLU A 27 0.69 8.72 -7.84
N THR A 28 0.16 7.50 -7.75
CA THR A 28 0.37 6.64 -6.58
C THR A 28 1.81 6.16 -6.48
N ALA A 29 2.42 5.75 -7.60
CA ALA A 29 3.83 5.36 -7.65
C ALA A 29 4.75 6.55 -7.31
N ASP A 30 4.45 7.73 -7.85
CA ASP A 30 5.19 8.96 -7.54
C ASP A 30 5.08 9.34 -6.06
N ALA A 31 3.88 9.19 -5.46
CA ALA A 31 3.69 9.42 -4.03
C ALA A 31 4.44 8.42 -3.15
N ILE A 32 4.59 7.15 -3.57
CA ILE A 32 5.44 6.17 -2.88
C ILE A 32 6.91 6.57 -3.00
N ALA A 33 7.38 6.93 -4.19
CA ALA A 33 8.74 7.38 -4.41
C ALA A 33 9.09 8.63 -3.58
N ALA A 34 8.17 9.60 -3.51
CA ALA A 34 8.33 10.84 -2.76
C ALA A 34 8.10 10.71 -1.24
N GLY A 35 7.63 9.57 -0.75
CA GLY A 35 7.31 9.38 0.66
C GLY A 35 6.02 10.05 1.14
N THR A 36 5.16 10.47 0.22
CA THR A 36 3.90 11.19 0.51
C THR A 36 2.66 10.30 0.38
N ILE A 37 2.82 9.01 0.10
CA ILE A 37 1.71 8.06 -0.10
C ILE A 37 0.75 8.01 1.08
N PHE A 38 1.22 8.11 2.33
CA PHE A 38 0.33 8.06 3.49
C PHE A 38 -0.50 9.31 3.69
N ASP A 39 0.01 10.48 3.27
CA ASP A 39 -0.79 11.70 3.25
C ASP A 39 -1.85 11.64 2.15
N MET A 40 -1.49 11.07 0.99
CA MET A 40 -2.43 10.83 -0.11
C MET A 40 -3.55 9.86 0.34
N LEU A 41 -3.18 8.70 0.91
CA LEU A 41 -4.14 7.72 1.41
C LEU A 41 -4.97 8.29 2.56
N GLY A 42 -4.37 9.02 3.50
CA GLY A 42 -5.10 9.62 4.62
C GLY A 42 -6.13 10.68 4.23
N LYS A 43 -6.01 11.30 3.05
CA LYS A 43 -7.03 12.21 2.50
C LYS A 43 -8.18 11.46 1.82
N GLN A 44 -7.91 10.30 1.25
CA GLN A 44 -8.86 9.52 0.47
C GLN A 44 -9.58 8.43 1.29
N LEU A 45 -8.91 7.94 2.33
CA LEU A 45 -9.30 6.85 3.21
C LEU A 45 -9.19 7.33 4.66
N PRO A 46 -10.24 7.93 5.24
CA PRO A 46 -10.20 8.45 6.61
C PRO A 46 -9.79 7.40 7.64
N ASP A 47 -10.24 6.14 7.46
CA ASP A 47 -9.94 5.02 8.36
C ASP A 47 -8.52 4.47 8.24
N PHE A 48 -7.73 4.93 7.25
CA PHE A 48 -6.34 4.51 7.06
C PHE A 48 -5.50 4.66 8.34
N LYS A 49 -5.70 5.76 9.06
CA LYS A 49 -4.94 6.10 10.27
C LYS A 49 -5.22 5.16 11.45
N THR A 50 -6.32 4.42 11.40
CA THR A 50 -6.67 3.43 12.43
C THR A 50 -5.73 2.24 12.41
N PHE A 51 -5.16 1.91 11.25
CA PHE A 51 -4.37 0.69 11.05
C PHE A 51 -2.86 0.94 11.04
N VAL A 52 -2.42 2.15 10.69
CA VAL A 52 -1.00 2.46 10.49
C VAL A 52 -0.59 3.67 11.32
N ASN A 53 0.17 3.44 12.39
CA ASN A 53 0.81 4.52 13.16
C ASN A 53 2.08 5.04 12.45
N GLN A 54 2.66 6.13 12.96
CA GLN A 54 3.83 6.77 12.35
C GLN A 54 5.06 5.86 12.23
N LYS A 55 5.29 4.97 13.22
CA LYS A 55 6.39 3.99 13.17
C LYS A 55 6.16 2.96 12.07
N ASP A 56 4.93 2.48 11.93
CA ASP A 56 4.54 1.54 10.88
C ASP A 56 4.62 2.19 9.50
N GLN A 57 4.27 3.48 9.36
CA GLN A 57 4.43 4.24 8.12
C GLN A 57 5.90 4.29 7.68
N ALA A 58 6.83 4.64 8.58
CA ALA A 58 8.26 4.69 8.23
C ALA A 58 8.79 3.32 7.75
N TYR A 59 8.35 2.24 8.39
CA TYR A 59 8.69 0.87 7.98
C TYR A 59 8.10 0.54 6.60
N LEU A 60 6.79 0.72 6.42
CA LEU A 60 6.10 0.41 5.19
C LEU A 60 6.63 1.22 4.01
N LEU A 61 6.92 2.52 4.22
CA LEU A 61 7.48 3.36 3.17
C LEU A 61 8.79 2.79 2.63
N ASN A 62 9.69 2.39 3.54
CA ASN A 62 10.98 1.81 3.15
C ASN A 62 10.79 0.51 2.34
N GLU A 63 9.90 -0.39 2.80
CA GLU A 63 9.63 -1.63 2.07
C GLU A 63 8.99 -1.35 0.70
N TRP A 64 8.01 -0.45 0.62
CA TRP A 64 7.32 -0.13 -0.61
C TRP A 64 8.21 0.59 -1.64
N GLN A 65 9.12 1.46 -1.18
CA GLN A 65 10.13 2.05 -2.07
C GLN A 65 11.11 1.01 -2.61
N LYS A 66 11.52 0.03 -1.80
CA LYS A 66 12.34 -1.09 -2.28
C LYS A 66 11.60 -1.89 -3.34
N ILE A 67 10.33 -2.23 -3.10
CA ILE A 67 9.50 -2.98 -4.06
C ILE A 67 9.40 -2.20 -5.37
N LEU A 68 9.06 -0.91 -5.30
CA LEU A 68 8.92 -0.03 -6.46
C LEU A 68 10.20 0.05 -7.30
N ASN A 69 11.35 0.12 -6.64
CA ASN A 69 12.66 0.16 -7.30
C ASN A 69 13.07 -1.20 -7.90
N THR A 70 12.46 -2.30 -7.47
CA THR A 70 12.83 -3.65 -7.89
C THR A 70 11.92 -4.18 -9.00
N TYR A 71 10.62 -3.91 -8.90
CA TYR A 71 9.61 -4.51 -9.77
C TYR A 71 8.63 -3.48 -10.30
N SER A 72 8.29 -3.60 -11.58
CA SER A 72 7.20 -2.82 -12.16
C SER A 72 5.84 -3.28 -11.62
N PRO A 73 4.83 -2.39 -11.52
CA PRO A 73 3.47 -2.74 -11.10
C PRO A 73 2.87 -3.94 -11.87
N HIS A 74 3.22 -4.10 -13.16
CA HIS A 74 2.74 -5.21 -13.99
C HIS A 74 3.15 -6.59 -13.48
N LYS A 75 4.26 -6.71 -12.73
CA LYS A 75 4.66 -7.97 -12.09
C LYS A 75 3.65 -8.44 -11.04
N TYR A 76 2.88 -7.50 -10.48
CA TYR A 76 1.81 -7.77 -9.53
C TYR A 76 0.42 -7.80 -10.18
N GLY A 77 0.34 -7.82 -11.52
CA GLY A 77 -0.93 -7.76 -12.24
C GLY A 77 -1.65 -6.42 -12.14
N VAL A 78 -0.95 -5.35 -11.74
CA VAL A 78 -1.54 -4.02 -11.57
C VAL A 78 -1.26 -3.16 -12.79
N PHE A 79 -2.30 -2.72 -13.49
CA PHE A 79 -2.18 -1.93 -14.73
C PHE A 79 -2.74 -0.51 -14.62
N ASN A 80 -3.79 -0.29 -13.80
CA ASN A 80 -4.60 0.93 -13.91
C ASN A 80 -4.91 1.63 -12.58
N SER A 81 -4.87 0.92 -11.45
CA SER A 81 -5.34 1.44 -10.16
C SER A 81 -4.21 1.50 -9.14
N GLY A 82 -4.01 2.70 -8.59
CA GLY A 82 -3.14 2.95 -7.46
C GLY A 82 -3.55 2.18 -6.21
N TYR A 83 -4.85 2.03 -5.93
CA TYR A 83 -5.28 1.20 -4.81
C TYR A 83 -4.89 -0.26 -4.98
N CYS A 84 -4.97 -0.80 -6.20
CA CYS A 84 -4.48 -2.14 -6.50
C CYS A 84 -2.95 -2.24 -6.28
N LEU A 85 -2.18 -1.20 -6.61
CA LEU A 85 -0.74 -1.16 -6.34
C LEU A 85 -0.45 -1.23 -4.85
N VAL A 86 -1.10 -0.38 -4.06
CA VAL A 86 -0.91 -0.34 -2.60
C VAL A 86 -1.34 -1.67 -1.97
N LEU A 87 -2.45 -2.26 -2.44
CA LEU A 87 -2.91 -3.58 -1.98
C LEU A 87 -1.87 -4.67 -2.29
N ALA A 88 -1.33 -4.70 -3.51
CA ALA A 88 -0.27 -5.65 -3.88
C ALA A 88 0.96 -5.50 -2.99
N TYR A 89 1.34 -4.26 -2.64
CA TYR A 89 2.48 -3.99 -1.77
C TYR A 89 2.20 -4.39 -0.32
N CYS A 90 0.96 -4.26 0.15
CA CYS A 90 0.54 -4.82 1.43
C CYS A 90 0.69 -6.35 1.43
N LEU A 91 0.23 -7.05 0.39
CA LEU A 91 0.37 -8.50 0.26
C LEU A 91 1.83 -8.96 0.22
N GLN A 92 2.66 -8.29 -0.58
CA GLN A 92 4.10 -8.57 -0.65
C GLN A 92 4.76 -8.40 0.74
N THR A 93 4.45 -7.29 1.42
CA THR A 93 5.00 -7.02 2.76
C THR A 93 4.51 -8.06 3.79
N ILE A 94 3.25 -8.52 3.72
CA ILE A 94 2.74 -9.61 4.56
C ILE A 94 3.56 -10.88 4.34
N MET A 95 3.79 -11.25 3.07
CA MET A 95 4.58 -12.43 2.70
C MET A 95 6.02 -12.31 3.21
N ASP A 96 6.64 -11.14 3.09
CA ASP A 96 8.02 -10.88 3.53
C ASP A 96 8.17 -10.92 5.06
N ILE A 97 7.13 -10.54 5.82
CA ILE A 97 7.13 -10.67 7.28
C ILE A 97 6.91 -12.14 7.66
N ALA A 98 5.90 -12.79 7.08
CA ALA A 98 5.54 -14.17 7.41
C ALA A 98 6.64 -15.19 7.04
N GLY A 99 7.43 -14.91 5.98
CA GLY A 99 8.56 -15.77 5.58
C GLY A 99 9.85 -15.57 6.38
N LYS A 100 9.89 -14.61 7.31
CA LYS A 100 11.03 -14.37 8.21
C LYS A 100 10.79 -14.91 9.63
N GLU A 101 9.58 -15.40 9.91
CA GLU A 101 9.21 -16.12 11.14
C GLU A 101 9.41 -17.63 10.95
#